data_AF-A0A9W9JB79-F1
#
_entry.id   AF-A0A9W9JB79-F1
#
_cell.length_a   1.000
_cell.length_b   1.000
_cell.length_c   1.000
_cell.angle_alpha   90.00
_cell.angle_beta   90.00
_cell.angle_gamma   90.00
#
_symmetry.space_group_name_H-M   'P 1'
#
loop_
_entity.id
_entity.type
_entity.pdbx_description
1 polymer ?
#
loop_
_entity_poly.entity_id
_entity_poly.type
_entity_poly.pdbx_seq_one_letter_code
_entity_poly.pdbx_strand_id
1 'polypeptide(L)'
;MSSPEFLTRLEGTTVTLNRVNPSPDSPLHVGPTRWEIVSKVHERAHIVNQRDATNGLGPAYLAGKFLCRPASPGNPNSLSFMRMYKQIPIAVTEFEKAPIRAAQAVKSHEPTELTAFKFLEQKGCDVIPRLLGYQSDQQDRDDTVPGGFIMYVIWEKVPGEFIDWEKFWSSSFSQREEIRLKFYEVYEYVLRAPDYNNGPRANK
;
A
#
# COMPACT_ATOMS: atom_id res chain seq x y z
N MET A 1 -20.09 12.78 8.78
CA MET A 1 -20.53 11.42 8.44
C MET A 1 -19.26 10.61 8.21
N SER A 2 -19.05 9.48 8.91
CA SER A 2 -17.88 8.64 8.62
C SER A 2 -18.04 8.06 7.22
N SER A 3 -16.96 8.04 6.44
CA SER A 3 -16.95 7.31 5.18
C SER A 3 -17.31 5.83 5.45
N PRO A 4 -18.09 5.18 4.57
CA PRO A 4 -18.34 3.75 4.71
C PRO A 4 -17.02 2.98 4.77
N GLU A 5 -16.91 2.06 5.71
CA GLU A 5 -15.77 1.15 5.80
C GLU A 5 -16.05 -0.09 4.96
N PHE A 6 -15.12 -0.42 4.07
CA PHE A 6 -15.31 -1.51 3.11
C PHE A 6 -14.47 -2.74 3.44
N LEU A 7 -13.25 -2.56 3.94
CA LEU A 7 -12.38 -3.66 4.38
C LEU A 7 -12.64 -3.95 5.86
N THR A 8 -13.73 -4.67 6.13
CA THR A 8 -14.15 -5.05 7.49
C THR A 8 -14.01 -6.56 7.69
N ARG A 9 -13.96 -7.00 8.96
CA ARG A 9 -13.93 -8.43 9.35
C ARG A 9 -12.73 -9.22 8.80
N LEU A 10 -11.59 -8.55 8.64
CA LEU A 10 -10.34 -9.18 8.18
C LEU A 10 -9.43 -9.61 9.34
N GLU A 11 -9.72 -9.22 10.57
CA GLU A 11 -8.91 -9.57 11.75
C GLU A 11 -8.92 -11.09 11.98
N GLY A 12 -7.74 -11.67 12.25
CA GLY A 12 -7.51 -13.11 12.36
C GLY A 12 -7.42 -13.86 11.03
N THR A 13 -7.71 -13.20 9.89
CA THR A 13 -7.55 -13.84 8.57
C THR A 13 -6.08 -13.90 8.17
N THR A 14 -5.73 -14.90 7.36
CA THR A 14 -4.36 -15.04 6.82
C THR A 14 -4.32 -14.72 5.33
N VAL A 15 -3.42 -13.81 4.96
CA VAL A 15 -3.02 -13.54 3.58
C VAL A 15 -1.82 -14.42 3.24
N THR A 16 -1.85 -15.07 2.08
CA THR A 16 -0.74 -15.88 1.57
C THR A 16 -0.12 -15.20 0.36
N LEU A 17 1.17 -14.87 0.47
CA LEU A 17 2.01 -14.43 -0.62
C LEU A 17 2.64 -15.66 -1.29
N ASN A 18 2.35 -15.84 -2.58
CA ASN A 18 2.97 -16.80 -3.47
C ASN A 18 4.44 -16.46 -3.62
N ARG A 19 5.32 -17.47 -3.46
CA ARG A 19 6.74 -17.29 -3.76
C ARG A 19 6.90 -17.07 -5.26
N VAL A 20 7.20 -15.85 -5.67
CA VAL A 20 7.79 -15.62 -6.98
C VAL A 20 9.25 -16.02 -6.86
N ASN A 21 9.73 -16.92 -7.74
CA ASN A 21 11.16 -17.22 -7.82
C ASN A 21 11.93 -15.90 -7.92
N PRO A 22 12.94 -15.65 -7.07
CA PRO A 22 13.67 -14.40 -7.11
C PRO A 22 14.26 -14.25 -8.51
N SER A 23 13.88 -13.17 -9.20
CA SER A 23 14.67 -12.69 -10.32
C SER A 23 16.07 -12.39 -9.79
N PRO A 24 17.16 -12.73 -10.51
CA PRO A 24 18.52 -12.38 -10.08
C PRO A 24 18.70 -10.87 -9.77
N ASP A 25 17.83 -10.01 -10.30
CA ASP A 25 17.82 -8.56 -10.08
C ASP A 25 17.01 -8.09 -8.85
N SER A 26 16.38 -9.00 -8.10
CA SER A 26 15.60 -8.66 -6.90
C SER A 26 15.57 -9.83 -5.91
N PRO A 27 16.51 -9.88 -4.94
CA PRO A 27 16.55 -10.89 -3.89
C PRO A 27 15.41 -10.77 -2.84
N LEU A 28 14.30 -10.12 -3.20
CA LEU A 28 13.24 -9.60 -2.31
C LEU A 28 12.34 -10.68 -1.66
N HIS A 29 12.75 -11.94 -1.60
CA HIS A 29 11.86 -13.02 -1.13
C HIS A 29 12.54 -14.10 -0.28
N VAL A 30 13.17 -13.69 0.83
CA VAL A 30 13.56 -14.60 1.93
C VAL A 30 12.73 -14.34 3.19
N GLY A 31 11.46 -13.96 3.01
CA GLY A 31 10.52 -13.62 4.10
C GLY A 31 9.40 -14.66 4.31
N PRO A 32 8.57 -14.48 5.36
CA PRO A 32 7.35 -15.25 5.55
C PRO A 32 6.40 -15.11 4.36
N THR A 33 5.76 -16.21 3.96
CA THR A 33 4.73 -16.21 2.90
C THR A 33 3.32 -16.10 3.44
N ARG A 34 3.10 -16.30 4.74
CA ARG A 34 1.77 -16.23 5.37
C ARG A 34 1.76 -15.17 6.44
N TRP A 35 0.75 -14.31 6.38
CA TRP A 35 0.61 -13.13 7.24
C TRP A 35 -0.79 -13.06 7.81
N GLU A 36 -0.89 -13.07 9.12
CA GLU A 36 -2.15 -12.90 9.83
C GLU A 36 -2.43 -11.41 10.05
N ILE A 37 -3.62 -10.96 9.68
CA ILE A 37 -4.09 -9.60 9.97
C ILE A 37 -4.48 -9.53 11.45
N VAL A 38 -3.80 -8.68 12.20
CA VAL A 38 -4.02 -8.49 13.64
C VAL A 38 -5.12 -7.47 13.88
N SER A 39 -5.01 -6.29 13.25
CA SER A 39 -6.01 -5.23 13.39
C SER A 39 -5.98 -4.25 12.23
N LYS A 40 -7.10 -3.56 12.00
CA LYS A 40 -7.18 -2.45 11.05
C LYS A 40 -6.63 -1.17 11.69
N VAL A 41 -5.78 -0.45 10.95
CA VAL A 41 -5.23 0.86 11.37
C VAL A 41 -6.05 2.00 10.76
N HIS A 42 -6.24 1.99 9.45
CA HIS A 42 -7.11 2.94 8.75
C HIS A 42 -7.42 2.45 7.34
N GLU A 43 -8.34 3.13 6.66
CA GLU A 43 -8.67 2.91 5.27
C GLU A 43 -8.90 4.25 4.57
N ARG A 44 -8.54 4.32 3.28
CA ARG A 44 -8.90 5.43 2.41
C ARG A 44 -9.43 4.89 1.09
N ALA A 45 -10.33 5.64 0.47
CA ALA A 45 -10.86 5.32 -0.85
C ALA A 45 -10.34 6.33 -1.87
N HIS A 46 -9.90 5.83 -3.02
CA HIS A 46 -9.74 6.59 -4.25
C HIS A 46 -10.98 6.32 -5.11
N ILE A 47 -11.98 7.19 -4.97
CA ILE A 47 -13.25 7.10 -5.70
C ILE A 47 -13.07 7.80 -7.04
N VAL A 48 -13.46 7.12 -8.11
CA VAL A 48 -13.36 7.61 -9.49
C VAL A 48 -14.75 7.50 -10.10
N ASN A 49 -15.23 8.56 -10.75
CA ASN A 49 -16.46 8.50 -11.54
C ASN A 49 -16.15 8.12 -13.00
N GLN A 50 -17.18 7.92 -13.82
CA GLN A 50 -17.00 7.49 -15.20
C GLN A 50 -16.14 8.45 -16.03
N ARG A 51 -16.29 9.77 -15.82
CA ARG A 51 -15.50 10.79 -16.54
C ARG A 51 -14.03 10.70 -16.15
N ASP A 52 -13.75 10.59 -14.87
CA ASP A 52 -12.39 10.48 -14.35
C ASP A 52 -11.68 9.22 -14.87
N ALA A 53 -12.39 8.09 -14.91
CA ALA A 53 -11.89 6.85 -15.47
C ALA A 53 -11.57 7.00 -16.97
N THR A 54 -12.46 7.61 -17.75
CA THR A 54 -12.25 7.89 -19.18
C THR A 54 -11.09 8.87 -19.41
N ASN A 55 -10.84 9.79 -18.49
CA ASN A 55 -9.73 10.73 -18.53
C ASN A 55 -8.40 10.14 -18.05
N GLY A 56 -8.35 8.86 -17.70
CA GLY A 56 -7.11 8.17 -17.33
C GLY A 56 -6.63 8.41 -15.90
N LEU A 57 -7.51 8.80 -14.97
CA LEU A 57 -7.15 8.96 -13.54
C LEU A 57 -6.80 7.62 -12.85
N GLY A 58 -6.98 6.50 -13.55
CA GLY A 58 -6.74 5.16 -13.05
C GLY A 58 -8.00 4.51 -12.47
N PRO A 59 -7.87 3.28 -11.93
CA PRO A 59 -9.00 2.55 -11.37
C PRO A 59 -9.42 3.14 -10.02
N ALA A 60 -10.71 3.02 -9.67
CA ALA A 60 -11.15 3.26 -8.30
C ALA A 60 -10.64 2.13 -7.38
N TYR A 61 -10.16 2.47 -6.18
CA TYR A 61 -9.67 1.46 -5.22
C TYR A 61 -9.80 1.91 -3.77
N LEU A 62 -9.74 0.92 -2.87
CA LEU A 62 -9.52 1.11 -1.44
C LEU A 62 -8.07 0.82 -1.11
N ALA A 63 -7.52 1.55 -0.14
CA ALA A 63 -6.21 1.31 0.44
C ALA A 63 -6.34 1.18 1.96
N GLY A 64 -6.44 -0.05 2.45
CA GLY A 64 -6.51 -0.37 3.88
C GLY A 64 -5.12 -0.61 4.45
N LYS A 65 -4.81 0.02 5.60
CA LYS A 65 -3.61 -0.27 6.40
C LYS A 65 -3.98 -1.16 7.57
N PHE A 66 -3.21 -2.22 7.76
CA PHE A 66 -3.40 -3.20 8.82
C PHE A 66 -2.09 -3.41 9.59
N LEU A 67 -2.22 -3.73 10.87
CA LEU A 67 -1.16 -4.43 11.60
C LEU A 67 -1.27 -5.92 11.24
N CYS A 68 -0.14 -6.53 10.96
CA CYS A 68 -0.05 -7.95 10.66
C CYS A 68 1.16 -8.58 11.36
N ARG A 69 1.20 -9.91 11.35
CA ARG A 69 2.35 -10.69 11.85
C ARG A 69 2.55 -11.95 11.00
N PRO A 70 3.76 -12.52 10.96
CA PRO A 70 3.97 -13.81 10.33
C PRO A 70 3.07 -14.87 10.97
N ALA A 71 2.38 -15.67 10.14
CA ALA A 71 1.49 -16.74 10.60
C ALA A 71 2.21 -18.08 10.86
N SER A 72 3.55 -18.08 10.79
CA SER A 72 4.43 -19.22 11.08
C SER A 72 5.02 -19.08 12.49
N PRO A 73 5.47 -20.18 13.14
CA PRO A 73 5.90 -20.21 14.56
C PRO A 73 7.23 -19.48 14.87
N GLY A 74 7.59 -18.44 14.11
CA GLY A 74 8.69 -17.54 14.44
C GLY A 74 8.37 -16.66 15.66
N ASN A 75 8.94 -15.46 15.75
CA ASN A 75 8.60 -14.52 16.83
C ASN A 75 7.17 -14.00 16.64
N PRO A 76 6.16 -14.45 17.42
CA PRO A 76 4.77 -14.07 17.21
C PRO A 76 4.52 -12.59 17.56
N ASN A 77 5.46 -11.94 18.26
CA ASN A 77 5.35 -10.55 18.70
C ASN A 77 5.94 -9.55 17.70
N SER A 78 6.57 -10.00 16.61
CA SER A 78 7.04 -9.07 15.57
C SER A 78 5.86 -8.62 14.72
N LEU A 79 5.35 -7.41 15.01
CA LEU A 79 4.34 -6.77 14.18
C LEU A 79 4.98 -6.13 12.94
N SER A 80 4.20 -6.10 11.87
CA SER A 80 4.51 -5.44 10.61
C SER A 80 3.28 -4.69 10.12
N PHE A 81 3.46 -3.86 9.10
CA PHE A 81 2.35 -3.22 8.42
C PHE A 81 2.03 -3.94 7.12
N MET A 82 0.74 -4.03 6.81
CA MET A 82 0.24 -4.46 5.52
C MET A 82 -0.63 -3.36 4.91
N ARG A 83 -0.38 -3.03 3.65
CA ARG A 83 -1.33 -2.31 2.80
C ARG A 83 -2.04 -3.31 1.92
N MET A 84 -3.37 -3.28 1.95
CA MET A 84 -4.22 -3.92 0.96
C MET A 84 -4.78 -2.84 0.03
N TYR A 85 -4.48 -2.95 -1.26
CA TYR A 85 -5.19 -2.22 -2.30
C TYR A 85 -6.22 -3.15 -2.93
N LYS A 86 -7.49 -2.76 -2.95
CA LYS A 86 -8.56 -3.56 -3.57
C LYS A 86 -9.35 -2.68 -4.53
N GLN A 87 -9.46 -3.09 -5.79
CA GLN A 87 -10.26 -2.35 -6.76
C GLN A 87 -11.73 -2.31 -6.33
N ILE A 88 -12.35 -1.14 -6.42
CA ILE A 88 -13.78 -0.95 -6.18
C ILE A 88 -14.48 -0.48 -7.47
N PRO A 89 -15.81 -0.61 -7.53
CA PRO A 89 -16.57 -0.13 -8.68
C PRO A 89 -16.40 1.38 -8.86
N ILE A 90 -16.51 1.82 -10.10
CA ILE A 90 -16.68 3.23 -10.45
C ILE A 90 -17.92 3.75 -9.72
N ALA A 91 -17.83 4.98 -9.21
CA ALA A 91 -18.92 5.60 -8.48
C ALA A 91 -20.24 5.50 -9.25
N VAL A 92 -21.34 5.21 -8.54
CA VAL A 92 -22.71 5.00 -9.08
C VAL A 92 -22.92 3.60 -9.71
N THR A 93 -21.91 2.72 -9.72
CA THR A 93 -22.03 1.34 -10.22
C THR A 93 -21.87 0.27 -9.14
N GLU A 94 -21.87 0.67 -7.87
CA GLU A 94 -21.57 -0.19 -6.72
C GLU A 94 -22.55 -1.37 -6.60
N PHE A 95 -23.82 -1.11 -6.94
CA PHE A 95 -24.93 -2.05 -6.86
C PHE A 95 -25.35 -2.61 -8.23
N GLU A 96 -24.59 -2.31 -9.29
CA GLU A 96 -24.82 -2.88 -10.60
C GLU A 96 -24.52 -4.39 -10.62
N LYS A 97 -25.06 -5.07 -11.63
CA LYS A 97 -24.87 -6.52 -11.79
C LYS A 97 -23.37 -6.85 -11.89
N ALA A 98 -22.97 -8.00 -11.36
CA ALA A 98 -21.58 -8.45 -11.35
C ALA A 98 -20.88 -8.35 -12.73
N PRO A 99 -21.49 -8.70 -13.88
CA PRO A 99 -20.86 -8.52 -15.19
C PRO A 99 -20.54 -7.06 -15.55
N ILE A 100 -21.37 -6.10 -15.11
CA ILE A 100 -21.14 -4.67 -15.35
C ILE A 100 -19.93 -4.20 -14.52
N ARG A 101 -19.84 -4.62 -13.26
CA ARG A 101 -18.69 -4.29 -12.40
C ARG A 101 -17.42 -4.99 -12.91
N ALA A 102 -17.52 -6.25 -13.33
CA ALA A 102 -16.40 -7.02 -13.88
C ALA A 102 -15.81 -6.39 -15.16
N ALA A 103 -16.63 -5.72 -15.98
CA ALA A 103 -16.16 -5.00 -17.15
C ALA A 103 -15.22 -3.82 -16.81
N GLN A 104 -15.19 -3.38 -15.55
CA GLN A 104 -14.30 -2.32 -15.05
C GLN A 104 -12.96 -2.86 -14.56
N ALA A 105 -12.80 -4.19 -14.50
CA ALA A 105 -11.63 -4.84 -13.94
C ALA A 105 -10.33 -4.43 -14.62
N VAL A 106 -9.35 -4.00 -13.82
CA VAL A 106 -7.97 -3.83 -14.25
C VAL A 106 -7.16 -4.98 -13.68
N LYS A 107 -6.39 -5.69 -14.53
CA LYS A 107 -5.67 -6.91 -14.14
C LYS A 107 -4.61 -6.69 -13.06
N SER A 108 -3.94 -5.55 -13.08
CA SER A 108 -2.92 -5.18 -12.10
C SER A 108 -2.83 -3.66 -11.96
N HIS A 109 -2.51 -3.21 -10.75
CA HIS A 109 -2.25 -1.82 -10.45
C HIS A 109 -1.09 -1.78 -9.46
N GLU A 110 0.07 -1.28 -9.89
CA GLU A 110 1.19 -1.08 -8.99
C GLU A 110 1.06 0.28 -8.30
N PRO A 111 0.87 0.32 -6.97
CA PRO A 111 0.74 1.57 -6.25
C PRO A 111 2.10 2.28 -6.15
N THR A 112 2.08 3.61 -6.18
CA THR A 112 3.29 4.46 -6.02
C THR A 112 4.09 4.11 -4.75
N GLU A 113 3.41 3.68 -3.67
CA GLU A 113 4.03 3.21 -2.42
C GLU A 113 4.99 2.04 -2.68
N LEU A 114 4.59 1.03 -3.48
CA LEU A 114 5.45 -0.10 -3.80
C LEU A 114 6.60 0.29 -4.73
N THR A 115 6.34 1.10 -5.76
CA THR A 115 7.39 1.59 -6.66
C THR A 115 8.46 2.35 -5.88
N ALA A 116 8.05 3.18 -4.91
CA ALA A 116 8.96 3.89 -4.02
C ALA A 116 9.78 2.95 -3.13
N PHE A 117 9.15 1.94 -2.51
CA PHE A 117 9.87 0.94 -1.72
C PHE A 117 10.95 0.22 -2.54
N LYS A 118 10.59 -0.31 -3.72
CA LYS A 118 11.53 -1.01 -4.61
C LYS A 118 12.71 -0.12 -5.00
N PHE A 119 12.42 1.12 -5.37
CA PHE A 119 13.45 2.07 -5.78
C PHE A 119 14.41 2.41 -4.63
N LEU A 120 13.88 2.79 -3.47
CA LEU A 120 14.68 3.20 -2.32
C LEU A 120 15.51 2.05 -1.74
N GLU A 121 14.96 0.84 -1.73
CA GLU A 121 15.69 -0.36 -1.32
C GLU A 121 16.83 -0.70 -2.30
N GLN A 122 16.58 -0.61 -3.61
CA GLN A 122 17.62 -0.78 -4.64
C GLN A 122 18.77 0.24 -4.48
N LYS A 123 18.46 1.45 -3.99
CA LYS A 123 19.47 2.48 -3.70
C LYS A 123 20.19 2.30 -2.36
N GLY A 124 19.84 1.26 -1.59
CA GLY A 124 20.45 1.01 -0.28
C GLY A 124 20.05 2.04 0.77
N CYS A 125 18.90 2.68 0.61
CA CYS A 125 18.38 3.69 1.53
C CYS A 125 17.98 3.03 2.86
N ASP A 126 18.69 3.31 3.94
CA ASP A 126 18.51 2.69 5.26
C ASP A 126 17.52 3.43 6.18
N VAL A 127 17.03 4.59 5.74
CA VAL A 127 16.05 5.43 6.44
C VAL A 127 14.60 5.10 6.10
N ILE A 128 14.35 4.08 5.29
CA ILE A 128 13.01 3.55 5.03
C ILE A 128 12.78 2.22 5.76
N PRO A 129 11.53 1.91 6.17
CA PRO A 129 11.20 0.58 6.63
C PRO A 129 11.51 -0.47 5.57
N ARG A 130 11.97 -1.64 5.98
CA ARG A 130 12.25 -2.73 5.03
C ARG A 130 10.97 -3.24 4.38
N LEU A 131 10.99 -3.41 3.06
CA LEU A 131 9.96 -4.14 2.34
C LEU A 131 10.11 -5.64 2.65
N LEU A 132 9.05 -6.26 3.15
CA LEU A 132 9.04 -7.66 3.58
C LEU A 132 8.40 -8.58 2.55
N GLY A 133 7.52 -8.04 1.71
CA GLY A 133 6.90 -8.78 0.62
C GLY A 133 5.78 -7.99 -0.05
N TYR A 134 5.42 -8.39 -1.26
CA TYR A 134 4.26 -7.87 -1.97
C TYR A 134 3.72 -8.92 -2.94
N GLN A 135 2.43 -8.83 -3.26
CA GLN A 135 1.79 -9.65 -4.29
C GLN A 135 0.67 -8.86 -4.94
N SER A 136 0.54 -9.00 -6.25
CA SER A 136 -0.68 -8.66 -6.98
C SER A 136 -1.45 -9.94 -7.27
N ASP A 137 -2.77 -9.87 -7.15
CA ASP A 137 -3.71 -10.94 -7.45
C ASP A 137 -4.98 -10.37 -8.09
N GLN A 138 -5.93 -11.24 -8.43
CA GLN A 138 -7.24 -10.86 -8.94
C GLN A 138 -8.35 -11.19 -7.94
N GLN A 139 -9.38 -10.35 -7.94
CA GLN A 139 -10.58 -10.49 -7.15
C GLN A 139 -11.45 -11.63 -7.68
N ASP A 140 -12.07 -12.35 -6.74
CA ASP A 140 -12.92 -13.49 -7.04
C ASP A 140 -14.25 -13.08 -7.68
N ARG A 141 -15.01 -14.06 -8.17
CA ARG A 141 -16.31 -13.83 -8.82
C ARG A 141 -17.35 -13.10 -7.93
N ASP A 142 -17.21 -13.25 -6.62
CA ASP A 142 -18.14 -12.76 -5.61
C ASP A 142 -17.68 -11.42 -5.00
N ASP A 143 -16.51 -10.92 -5.43
CA ASP A 143 -15.95 -9.66 -4.96
C ASP A 143 -16.62 -8.42 -5.58
N THR A 144 -16.25 -7.24 -5.08
CA THR A 144 -16.80 -5.94 -5.51
C THR A 144 -16.54 -5.65 -6.98
N VAL A 145 -15.37 -6.03 -7.49
CA VAL A 145 -15.04 -5.95 -8.92
C VAL A 145 -14.46 -7.29 -9.34
N PRO A 146 -15.29 -8.24 -9.79
CA PRO A 146 -14.81 -9.55 -10.22
C PRO A 146 -13.72 -9.45 -11.28
N GLY A 147 -12.58 -10.13 -11.07
CA GLY A 147 -11.41 -10.07 -11.94
C GLY A 147 -10.58 -8.78 -11.86
N GLY A 148 -11.01 -7.79 -11.06
CA GLY A 148 -10.22 -6.59 -10.78
C GLY A 148 -9.03 -6.91 -9.86
N PHE A 149 -8.07 -6.00 -9.75
CA PHE A 149 -6.87 -6.28 -8.95
C PHE A 149 -7.17 -6.28 -7.44
N ILE A 150 -6.36 -7.05 -6.71
CA ILE A 150 -6.11 -6.91 -5.28
C ILE A 150 -4.60 -7.02 -5.05
N MET A 151 -4.03 -6.14 -4.23
CA MET A 151 -2.59 -6.05 -4.04
C MET A 151 -2.25 -5.92 -2.56
N TYR A 152 -1.26 -6.69 -2.13
CA TYR A 152 -0.72 -6.67 -0.78
C TYR A 152 0.70 -6.13 -0.82
N VAL A 153 1.01 -5.19 0.07
CA VAL A 153 2.37 -4.67 0.31
C VAL A 153 2.64 -4.77 1.80
N ILE A 154 3.75 -5.38 2.19
CA ILE A 154 4.08 -5.66 3.58
C ILE A 154 5.45 -5.07 3.89
N TRP A 155 5.54 -4.29 4.96
CA TRP A 155 6.78 -3.65 5.38
C TRP A 155 6.92 -3.65 6.89
N GLU A 156 8.15 -3.44 7.34
CA GLU A 156 8.50 -3.42 8.75
C GLU A 156 7.74 -2.34 9.53
N LYS A 157 7.29 -2.68 10.74
CA LYS A 157 6.87 -1.68 11.72
C LYS A 157 8.10 -1.20 12.49
N VAL A 158 8.58 0.00 12.17
CA VAL A 158 9.67 0.64 12.90
C VAL A 158 9.25 1.12 14.29
N PRO A 159 10.19 1.25 15.25
CA PRO A 159 9.94 1.92 16.51
C PRO A 159 9.51 3.38 16.31
N GLY A 160 8.78 3.90 17.30
CA GLY A 160 8.28 5.27 17.29
C GLY A 160 6.80 5.39 16.99
N GLU A 161 6.34 6.63 16.91
CA GLU A 161 4.95 6.99 16.74
C GLU A 161 4.74 7.71 15.41
N PHE A 162 3.60 7.44 14.78
CA PHE A 162 3.20 8.21 13.62
C PHE A 162 3.03 9.68 14.00
N ILE A 163 3.64 10.57 13.24
CA ILE A 163 3.48 12.02 13.38
C ILE A 163 2.47 12.45 12.33
N ASP A 164 1.22 12.59 12.75
CA ASP A 164 0.18 13.13 11.90
C ASP A 164 0.16 14.67 11.93
N TRP A 165 -0.75 15.24 11.15
CA TRP A 165 -0.94 16.68 11.05
C TRP A 165 -1.18 17.32 12.42
N GLU A 166 -2.10 16.77 13.20
CA GLU A 166 -2.50 17.33 14.49
C GLU A 166 -1.32 17.32 15.47
N LYS A 167 -0.66 16.16 15.61
CA LYS A 167 0.50 15.99 16.48
C LYS A 167 1.68 16.88 16.08
N PHE A 168 1.92 17.01 14.77
CA PHE A 168 2.97 17.90 14.30
C PHE A 168 2.69 19.34 14.70
N TRP A 169 1.48 19.85 14.44
CA TRP A 169 1.14 21.26 14.72
C TRP A 169 0.90 21.58 16.19
N SER A 170 0.53 20.59 17.00
CA SER A 170 0.44 20.73 18.46
C SER A 170 1.80 20.73 19.15
N SER A 171 2.86 20.29 18.48
CA SER A 171 4.22 20.25 19.03
C SER A 171 4.84 21.65 19.12
N SER A 172 5.82 21.82 20.00
CA SER A 172 6.52 23.10 20.16
C SER A 172 7.21 23.53 18.85
N PHE A 173 7.52 24.82 18.71
CA PHE A 173 8.29 25.29 17.57
C PHE A 173 9.64 24.55 17.44
N SER A 174 10.37 24.37 18.54
CA SER A 174 11.67 23.68 18.52
C SER A 174 11.55 22.22 18.07
N GLN A 175 10.53 21.50 18.54
CA GLN A 175 10.28 20.11 18.13
C GLN A 175 9.93 20.02 16.64
N ARG A 176 9.06 20.91 16.15
CA ARG A 176 8.73 20.96 14.71
C ARG A 176 9.96 21.25 13.86
N GLU A 177 10.86 22.11 14.34
CA GLU A 177 12.09 22.43 13.62
C GLU A 177 13.06 21.24 13.57
N GLU A 178 13.22 20.52 14.68
CA GLU A 178 14.00 19.28 14.72
C GLU A 178 13.48 18.24 13.72
N ILE A 179 12.15 18.03 13.68
CA ILE A 179 11.50 17.13 12.73
C ILE A 179 11.78 17.56 11.28
N ARG A 180 11.63 18.85 10.96
CA ARG A 180 11.87 19.36 9.61
C ARG A 180 13.32 19.19 9.17
N LEU A 181 14.27 19.49 10.06
CA LEU A 181 15.70 19.34 9.76
C LEU A 181 16.05 17.88 9.48
N LYS A 182 15.53 16.95 10.29
CA LYS A 182 15.73 15.51 10.07
C LYS A 182 15.08 15.02 8.79
N PHE A 183 13.86 15.47 8.49
CA PHE A 183 13.20 15.15 7.23
C PHE A 183 13.97 15.69 6.03
N TYR A 184 14.47 16.93 6.10
CA TYR A 184 15.24 17.56 5.03
C TYR A 184 16.55 16.82 4.75
N GLU A 185 17.29 16.44 5.81
CA GLU A 185 18.52 15.64 5.72
C GLU A 185 18.27 14.32 4.97
N VAL A 186 17.21 13.60 5.34
CA VAL A 186 16.80 12.35 4.70
C VAL A 186 16.33 12.57 3.26
N TYR A 187 15.54 13.61 3.01
CA TYR A 187 15.00 13.92 1.69
C TYR A 187 16.13 14.26 0.70
N GLU A 188 17.12 15.05 1.13
CA GLU A 188 18.31 15.34 0.34
C GLU A 188 19.12 14.09 0.02
N TYR A 189 19.26 13.18 0.99
CA TYR A 189 19.91 11.89 0.77
C TYR A 189 19.15 11.06 -0.29
N VAL A 190 17.82 11.01 -0.23
CA VAL A 190 16.97 10.34 -1.21
C VAL A 190 17.10 10.98 -2.61
N LEU A 191 17.12 12.31 -2.71
CA LEU A 191 17.25 13.02 -4.00
C LEU A 191 18.62 12.85 -4.67
N ARG A 192 19.68 12.67 -3.88
CA ARG A 192 21.03 12.44 -4.40
C ARG A 192 21.24 11.00 -4.90
N ALA A 193 20.30 10.10 -4.62
CA ALA A 193 20.28 8.79 -5.25
C ALA A 193 20.04 8.96 -6.77
N PRO A 194 20.91 8.42 -7.65
CA PRO A 194 20.80 8.65 -9.09
C PRO A 194 19.42 8.20 -9.62
N ASP A 195 18.80 9.00 -10.49
CA ASP A 195 17.59 8.69 -11.29
C ASP A 195 16.17 8.95 -10.71
N TYR A 196 15.99 9.70 -9.61
CA TYR A 196 14.62 10.12 -9.21
C TYR A 196 13.95 11.07 -10.25
N ASN A 197 14.72 11.69 -11.14
CA ASN A 197 14.23 12.67 -12.12
C ASN A 197 13.59 12.07 -13.40
N ASN A 198 13.49 10.74 -13.52
CA ASN A 198 12.95 10.05 -14.70
C ASN A 198 11.68 9.22 -14.46
N GLY A 199 10.92 9.49 -13.38
CA GLY A 199 9.54 8.99 -13.28
C GLY A 199 8.68 9.50 -14.45
N PRO A 200 7.64 8.76 -14.89
CA PRO A 200 6.83 9.15 -16.04
C PRO A 200 6.20 10.51 -15.77
N ARG A 201 6.72 11.54 -16.45
CA ARG A 201 6.05 12.84 -16.52
C ARG A 201 4.72 12.58 -17.23
N ALA A 202 3.62 12.81 -16.53
CA ALA A 202 2.33 12.93 -17.18
C ALA A 202 2.48 14.00 -18.27
N ASN A 203 2.38 13.59 -19.52
CA ASN A 203 2.30 14.52 -20.63
C ASN A 203 1.08 15.41 -20.39
N LYS A 204 1.32 16.72 -20.40
CA LYS A 204 0.27 17.75 -20.39
C LYS A 204 -0.63 17.61 -21.61
#